data_AF-C0EMI0-F1
#
_entry.id   AF-C0EMI0-F1
#
_cell.length_a   1.000
_cell.length_b   1.000
_cell.length_c   1.000
_cell.angle_alpha   90.00
_cell.angle_beta   90.00
_cell.angle_gamma   90.00
#
_symmetry.space_group_name_H-M   'P 1'
#
loop_
_entity.id
_entity.type
_entity.pdbx_description
1 polymer ?
#
loop_
_entity_poly.entity_id
_entity_poly.type
_entity_poly.pdbx_seq_one_letter_code
_entity_poly.pdbx_strand_id
1 'polypeptide(L)'
;MKINVFIVPIATAFILTACAGGGASEPKVPVAIPTAQPIANVKLSDENSAVQTINTLSGKGGSLREAEVEVTTSWGYSYPEKQYVYQTPSGNYYNISSYSDPIVPDSFSPSYALRTRHEGQPLSEGGKLFVCCSSSGQFTYAPATKQDHLKFGAWINADGTAYLFVGGKPVGTAKPSYYTPSDSKEAKGKTTYEVWAVRVRNGNIVTSTYEPKKSSVLSEKTAPKLSLLTANFNTHKLGGTILGNADYGPDVVMKDVGISGVNFSGTATSNGKTGTVEGKFFGQFNADQSEVSIGGKVTFDADKSLDTVFGGVKNSSNRDTQDTSLEPVSQ
;
A
#
# COMPACT_ATOMS: atom_id res chain seq x y z
N MET A 1 -49.57 -0.63 -62.67
CA MET A 1 -48.75 -0.33 -61.47
C MET A 1 -49.62 -0.67 -60.27
N LYS A 2 -49.57 -1.85 -59.65
CA LYS A 2 -48.50 -2.55 -58.89
C LYS A 2 -47.95 -1.72 -57.73
N ILE A 3 -48.10 -2.31 -56.52
CA ILE A 3 -47.40 -2.19 -55.22
C ILE A 3 -48.49 -2.44 -54.16
N ASN A 4 -48.38 -3.23 -53.09
CA ASN A 4 -47.46 -4.24 -52.57
C ASN A 4 -48.15 -4.71 -51.29
N VAL A 5 -48.50 -5.99 -51.15
CA VAL A 5 -48.63 -6.60 -49.81
C VAL A 5 -48.17 -8.04 -49.94
N PHE A 6 -46.94 -8.30 -49.51
CA PHE A 6 -46.42 -9.65 -49.35
C PHE A 6 -46.61 -10.05 -47.89
N ILE A 7 -47.48 -11.03 -47.65
CA ILE A 7 -47.59 -11.78 -46.40
C ILE A 7 -46.92 -13.12 -46.65
N VAL A 8 -45.88 -13.45 -45.88
CA VAL A 8 -45.41 -14.83 -45.69
C VAL A 8 -45.17 -15.01 -44.19
N PRO A 9 -45.75 -16.06 -43.56
CA PRO A 9 -45.47 -16.40 -42.16
C PRO A 9 -44.19 -17.25 -42.13
N ILE A 10 -43.20 -16.87 -41.32
CA ILE A 10 -42.06 -17.74 -41.02
C ILE A 10 -42.17 -18.18 -39.56
N ALA A 11 -42.21 -19.50 -39.42
CA ALA A 11 -42.33 -20.24 -38.19
C ALA A 11 -41.30 -19.83 -37.13
N THR A 12 -41.78 -19.62 -35.91
CA THR A 12 -40.99 -19.51 -34.69
C THR A 12 -40.37 -20.86 -34.34
N ALA A 13 -39.14 -21.09 -34.83
CA ALA A 13 -38.28 -22.11 -34.26
C ALA A 13 -37.72 -21.59 -32.93
N PHE A 14 -38.24 -22.14 -31.83
CA PHE A 14 -37.62 -22.08 -30.51
C PHE A 14 -36.20 -22.62 -30.60
N ILE A 15 -35.20 -21.75 -30.46
CA ILE A 15 -33.84 -22.15 -30.13
C ILE A 15 -33.62 -21.77 -28.66
N LEU A 16 -33.88 -22.75 -27.79
CA LEU A 16 -33.39 -22.74 -26.41
C LEU A 16 -31.88 -23.01 -26.45
N THR A 17 -31.09 -21.98 -26.74
CA THR A 17 -29.66 -22.00 -26.42
C THR A 17 -29.49 -21.68 -24.94
N ALA A 18 -29.19 -22.73 -24.17
CA ALA A 18 -28.67 -22.61 -22.83
C ALA A 18 -27.39 -21.76 -22.84
N CYS A 19 -27.46 -20.53 -22.32
CA CYS A 19 -26.28 -19.81 -21.86
C CYS A 19 -25.87 -20.36 -20.48
N ALA A 20 -25.24 -21.53 -20.49
CA ALA A 20 -24.30 -21.89 -19.44
C ALA A 20 -23.06 -21.01 -19.62
N GLY A 21 -22.75 -20.19 -18.61
CA GLY A 21 -21.58 -19.30 -18.63
C GLY A 21 -21.87 -17.81 -18.47
N GLY A 22 -22.88 -17.44 -17.70
CA GLY A 22 -22.99 -16.07 -17.17
C GLY A 22 -22.00 -15.89 -16.03
N GLY A 23 -20.72 -15.68 -16.34
CA GLY A 23 -19.81 -15.07 -15.38
C GLY A 23 -20.40 -13.71 -15.02
N ALA A 24 -20.91 -13.57 -13.80
CA ALA A 24 -21.36 -12.29 -13.29
C ALA A 24 -20.15 -11.36 -13.28
N SER A 25 -19.96 -10.61 -14.36
CA SER A 25 -19.01 -9.52 -14.39
C SER A 25 -19.46 -8.52 -13.35
N GLU A 26 -18.57 -8.24 -12.40
CA GLU A 26 -18.79 -7.25 -11.36
C GLU A 26 -19.33 -5.96 -11.99
N PRO A 27 -20.49 -5.45 -11.54
CA PRO A 27 -21.13 -4.30 -12.16
C PRO A 27 -20.21 -3.09 -12.03
N LYS A 28 -19.63 -2.66 -13.16
CA LYS A 28 -18.87 -1.42 -13.28
C LYS A 28 -19.83 -0.25 -13.39
N VAL A 29 -20.42 0.17 -12.27
CA VAL A 29 -21.01 1.51 -12.20
C VAL A 29 -19.85 2.45 -11.87
N PRO A 30 -19.37 3.31 -12.79
CA PRO A 30 -18.34 4.28 -12.47
C PRO A 30 -18.95 5.35 -11.56
N VAL A 31 -18.89 5.13 -10.24
CA VAL A 31 -19.08 6.21 -9.28
C VAL A 31 -17.83 7.09 -9.39
N ALA A 32 -18.02 8.34 -9.80
CA ALA A 32 -16.92 9.29 -9.90
C ALA A 32 -16.30 9.50 -8.51
N ILE A 33 -14.98 9.39 -8.42
CA ILE A 33 -14.25 9.67 -7.17
C ILE A 33 -14.36 11.17 -6.88
N PRO A 34 -14.91 11.59 -5.74
CA PRO A 34 -15.06 13.00 -5.41
C PRO A 34 -13.71 13.68 -5.22
N THR A 35 -13.63 14.92 -5.70
CA THR A 35 -12.46 15.78 -5.51
C THR A 35 -12.28 16.14 -4.04
N ALA A 36 -11.11 15.83 -3.48
CA ALA A 36 -10.74 16.20 -2.12
C ALA A 36 -10.56 17.70 -1.99
N GLN A 37 -11.12 18.27 -0.93
CA GLN A 37 -10.87 19.65 -0.52
C GLN A 37 -9.78 19.69 0.56
N PRO A 38 -8.97 20.75 0.62
CA PRO A 38 -7.99 20.90 1.69
C PRO A 38 -8.68 21.04 3.04
N ILE A 39 -8.03 20.52 4.09
CA ILE A 39 -8.48 20.66 5.46
C ILE A 39 -8.37 22.14 5.88
N ALA A 40 -9.49 22.75 6.21
CA ALA A 40 -9.50 24.09 6.78
C ALA A 40 -9.00 24.07 8.23
N ASN A 41 -8.15 25.03 8.60
CA ASN A 41 -7.66 25.21 9.98
C ASN A 41 -7.01 23.96 10.60
N VAL A 42 -6.13 23.29 9.84
CA VAL A 42 -5.45 22.08 10.32
C VAL A 42 -4.75 22.32 11.67
N LYS A 43 -5.04 21.44 12.65
CA LYS A 43 -4.36 21.41 13.93
C LYS A 43 -3.42 20.20 13.95
N LEU A 44 -2.12 20.44 13.83
CA LEU A 44 -1.13 19.38 13.92
C LEU A 44 -1.07 18.81 15.35
N SER A 45 -0.83 17.52 15.47
CA SER A 45 -0.70 16.88 16.77
C SER A 45 0.63 17.27 17.45
N ASP A 46 0.67 17.13 18.78
CA ASP A 46 1.90 17.33 19.57
C ASP A 46 3.05 16.36 19.20
N GLU A 47 2.75 15.29 18.47
CA GLU A 47 3.73 14.29 18.04
C GLU A 47 4.02 14.37 16.53
N ASN A 48 3.50 15.38 15.84
CA ASN A 48 3.74 15.56 14.41
C ASN A 48 5.24 15.70 14.07
N SER A 49 6.05 16.26 14.97
CA SER A 49 7.50 16.37 14.79
C SER A 49 8.22 15.00 14.75
N ALA A 50 7.60 13.94 15.26
CA ALA A 50 8.12 12.57 15.17
C ALA A 50 7.85 11.92 13.82
N VAL A 51 6.91 12.46 13.02
CA VAL A 51 6.56 11.92 11.71
C VAL A 51 7.66 12.24 10.71
N GLN A 52 8.24 11.21 10.11
CA GLN A 52 9.25 11.32 9.06
C GLN A 52 8.68 10.80 7.74
N THR A 53 8.95 11.51 6.65
CA THR A 53 8.57 11.09 5.30
C THR A 53 9.81 10.95 4.42
N ILE A 54 9.90 9.85 3.70
CA ILE A 54 10.90 9.54 2.70
C ILE A 54 10.22 9.66 1.33
N ASN A 55 10.77 10.50 0.46
CA ASN A 55 10.27 10.72 -0.90
C ASN A 55 11.26 10.18 -1.93
N THR A 56 10.79 9.71 -3.08
CA THR A 56 11.67 9.36 -4.23
C THR A 56 12.35 10.58 -4.83
N LEU A 57 11.65 11.73 -4.85
CA LEU A 57 12.18 13.03 -5.25
C LEU A 57 12.49 13.88 -4.01
N SER A 58 13.70 13.71 -3.46
CA SER A 58 14.16 14.41 -2.25
C SER A 58 13.98 15.93 -2.36
N GLY A 59 13.35 16.52 -1.34
CA GLY A 59 13.15 17.97 -1.22
C GLY A 59 12.09 18.58 -2.14
N LYS A 60 11.39 17.78 -2.96
CA LYS A 60 10.38 18.27 -3.91
C LYS A 60 8.98 17.66 -3.72
N GLY A 61 8.88 16.57 -2.97
CA GLY A 61 7.60 15.91 -2.68
C GLY A 61 6.87 16.52 -1.48
N GLY A 62 5.59 16.17 -1.35
CA GLY A 62 4.82 16.44 -0.14
C GLY A 62 5.31 15.61 1.04
N SER A 63 4.61 15.71 2.16
CA SER A 63 4.98 15.03 3.40
C SER A 63 3.77 14.51 4.15
N LEU A 64 3.94 13.36 4.77
CA LEU A 64 3.01 12.88 5.78
C LEU A 64 3.14 13.72 7.05
N ARG A 65 2.00 14.03 7.65
CA ARG A 65 1.84 14.79 8.89
C ARG A 65 0.83 14.09 9.77
N GLU A 66 0.85 14.38 11.07
CA GLU A 66 -0.20 13.93 11.99
C GLU A 66 -1.00 15.15 12.47
N ALA A 67 -2.32 15.07 12.36
CA ALA A 67 -3.24 16.13 12.73
C ALA A 67 -4.38 15.60 13.59
N GLU A 68 -4.98 16.47 14.38
CA GLU A 68 -6.26 16.23 15.04
C GLU A 68 -7.38 16.48 14.04
N VAL A 69 -8.14 15.45 13.72
CA VAL A 69 -9.28 15.48 12.81
C VAL A 69 -10.54 15.17 13.61
N GLU A 70 -11.60 15.95 13.39
CA GLU A 70 -12.89 15.69 14.02
C GLU A 70 -13.57 14.50 13.32
N VAL A 71 -13.84 13.44 14.08
CA VAL A 71 -14.49 12.23 13.59
C VAL A 71 -15.88 12.16 14.16
N THR A 72 -16.88 12.11 13.28
CA THR A 72 -18.28 11.94 13.66
C THR A 72 -18.66 10.47 13.64
N THR A 73 -19.14 9.98 14.78
CA THR A 73 -19.69 8.63 14.93
C THR A 73 -21.01 8.47 14.17
N SER A 74 -21.40 7.23 13.91
CA SER A 74 -22.73 6.88 13.36
C SER A 74 -23.91 7.37 14.21
N TRP A 75 -23.64 7.75 15.47
CA TRP A 75 -24.63 8.25 16.43
C TRP A 75 -24.64 9.79 16.55
N GLY A 76 -23.87 10.50 15.70
CA GLY A 76 -23.86 11.96 15.62
C GLY A 76 -22.95 12.66 16.64
N TYR A 77 -22.23 11.93 17.49
CA TYR A 77 -21.20 12.50 18.37
C TYR A 77 -19.90 12.69 17.60
N SER A 78 -19.25 13.83 17.81
CA SER A 78 -17.92 14.11 17.28
C SER A 78 -16.86 14.08 18.37
N TYR A 79 -15.68 13.56 18.05
CA TYR A 79 -14.51 13.65 18.90
C TYR A 79 -13.25 13.88 18.06
N PRO A 80 -12.22 14.57 18.60
CA PRO A 80 -10.95 14.70 17.92
C PRO A 80 -10.19 13.38 17.95
N GLU A 81 -9.71 12.94 16.80
CA GLU A 81 -8.82 11.78 16.64
C GLU A 81 -7.52 12.20 15.96
N LYS A 82 -6.39 11.62 16.39
CA LYS A 82 -5.11 11.82 15.71
C LYS A 82 -5.05 10.93 14.47
N GLN A 83 -4.89 11.54 13.31
CA GLN A 83 -4.82 10.82 12.04
C GLN A 83 -3.66 11.35 11.20
N TYR A 84 -3.12 10.47 10.34
CA TYR A 84 -2.18 10.91 9.32
C TYR A 84 -2.92 11.68 8.22
N VAL A 85 -2.32 12.80 7.80
CA VAL A 85 -2.77 13.63 6.68
C VAL A 85 -1.61 13.83 5.72
N TYR A 86 -1.91 14.09 4.45
CA TYR A 86 -0.90 14.38 3.45
C TYR A 86 -0.81 15.89 3.20
N GLN A 87 0.37 16.47 3.40
CA GLN A 87 0.68 17.84 3.03
C GLN A 87 1.33 17.85 1.64
N THR A 88 0.69 18.48 0.66
CA THR A 88 1.24 18.62 -0.71
C THR A 88 2.35 19.69 -0.74
N PRO A 89 3.17 19.77 -1.80
CA PRO A 89 4.23 20.79 -1.90
C PRO A 89 3.74 22.24 -1.88
N SER A 90 2.47 22.50 -2.23
CA SER A 90 1.84 23.82 -2.12
C SER A 90 1.56 24.21 -0.67
N GLY A 91 1.63 23.25 0.27
CA GLY A 91 1.33 23.43 1.68
C GLY A 91 -0.09 23.04 2.09
N ASN A 92 -0.95 22.64 1.15
CA ASN A 92 -2.31 22.18 1.43
C ASN A 92 -2.31 20.81 2.12
N TYR A 93 -3.23 20.62 3.07
CA TYR A 93 -3.38 19.37 3.80
C TYR A 93 -4.63 18.62 3.35
N TYR A 94 -4.51 17.32 3.11
CA TYR A 94 -5.63 16.48 2.68
C TYR A 94 -5.77 15.26 3.57
N ASN A 95 -7.03 14.92 3.87
CA ASN A 95 -7.36 13.69 4.59
C ASN A 95 -7.01 12.47 3.75
N ILE A 96 -6.52 11.42 4.42
CA ILE A 96 -6.41 10.09 3.83
C ILE A 96 -7.76 9.40 4.06
N SER A 97 -8.44 8.99 2.98
CA SER A 97 -9.83 8.55 3.02
C SER A 97 -10.06 7.33 2.12
N SER A 98 -11.27 6.77 2.18
CA SER A 98 -11.70 5.67 1.30
C SER A 98 -11.54 5.95 -0.20
N TYR A 99 -11.46 7.22 -0.59
CA TYR A 99 -11.30 7.63 -1.98
C TYR A 99 -9.83 7.70 -2.45
N SER A 100 -8.89 7.86 -1.51
CA SER A 100 -7.46 7.83 -1.79
C SER A 100 -6.81 6.47 -1.47
N ASP A 101 -7.61 5.53 -0.94
CA ASP A 101 -7.22 4.18 -0.60
C ASP A 101 -7.10 3.23 -1.80
N PRO A 102 -6.47 2.06 -1.62
CA PRO A 102 -6.61 0.96 -2.56
C PRO A 102 -8.02 0.40 -2.63
N ILE A 103 -8.37 -0.06 -3.83
CA ILE A 103 -9.61 -0.81 -4.03
C ILE A 103 -9.39 -2.22 -3.49
N VAL A 104 -10.02 -2.50 -2.35
CA VAL A 104 -10.02 -3.82 -1.73
C VAL A 104 -11.00 -4.76 -2.45
N PRO A 105 -10.68 -6.05 -2.56
CA PRO A 105 -11.56 -7.03 -3.17
C PRO A 105 -12.79 -7.27 -2.29
N ASP A 106 -13.89 -7.64 -2.92
CA ASP A 106 -15.07 -8.12 -2.21
C ASP A 106 -14.80 -9.43 -1.46
N SER A 107 -15.52 -9.63 -0.35
CA SER A 107 -15.42 -10.81 0.51
C SER A 107 -15.82 -12.14 -0.16
N PHE A 108 -16.52 -12.08 -1.30
CA PHE A 108 -16.85 -13.25 -2.12
C PHE A 108 -15.82 -13.49 -3.23
N SER A 109 -14.85 -12.60 -3.44
CA SER A 109 -13.79 -12.78 -4.44
C SER A 109 -13.06 -14.12 -4.24
N PRO A 110 -12.89 -14.93 -5.29
CA PRO A 110 -12.31 -16.27 -5.16
C PRO A 110 -10.84 -16.25 -4.72
N SER A 111 -10.08 -15.22 -5.09
CA SER A 111 -8.63 -15.14 -4.82
C SER A 111 -8.24 -14.10 -3.78
N TYR A 112 -9.13 -13.16 -3.41
CA TYR A 112 -8.78 -11.98 -2.62
C TYR A 112 -7.61 -11.16 -3.20
N ALA A 113 -7.35 -11.28 -4.50
CA ALA A 113 -6.31 -10.53 -5.18
C ALA A 113 -6.59 -9.02 -5.09
N LEU A 114 -5.60 -8.24 -4.68
CA LEU A 114 -5.71 -6.79 -4.73
C LEU A 114 -5.62 -6.32 -6.19
N ARG A 115 -6.36 -5.25 -6.51
CA ARG A 115 -6.24 -4.60 -7.82
C ARG A 115 -4.84 -4.00 -7.98
N THR A 116 -4.34 -4.06 -9.21
CA THR A 116 -2.98 -3.63 -9.59
C THR A 116 -2.94 -2.23 -10.20
N ARG A 117 -4.10 -1.60 -10.43
CA ARG A 117 -4.26 -0.24 -10.95
C ARG A 117 -5.26 0.56 -10.12
N HIS A 118 -4.91 1.81 -9.83
CA HIS A 118 -5.70 2.71 -9.00
C HIS A 118 -5.81 4.09 -9.67
N GLU A 119 -6.99 4.70 -9.58
CA GLU A 119 -7.25 6.02 -10.17
C GLU A 119 -6.64 7.15 -9.33
N GLY A 120 -6.57 6.98 -8.01
CA GLY A 120 -6.26 8.03 -7.05
C GLY A 120 -7.40 9.06 -6.89
N GLN A 121 -7.44 9.73 -5.76
CA GLN A 121 -8.40 10.78 -5.47
C GLN A 121 -7.96 12.10 -6.11
N PRO A 122 -8.77 12.75 -6.96
CA PRO A 122 -8.44 14.07 -7.47
C PRO A 122 -8.41 15.10 -6.33
N LEU A 123 -7.49 16.06 -6.37
CA LEU A 123 -7.40 17.14 -5.40
C LEU A 123 -7.91 18.45 -6.02
N SER A 124 -8.48 19.35 -5.20
CA SER A 124 -9.02 20.62 -5.68
C SER A 124 -7.96 21.57 -6.24
N GLU A 125 -6.71 21.43 -5.81
CA GLU A 125 -5.55 22.14 -6.39
C GLU A 125 -5.02 21.51 -7.68
N GLY A 126 -5.66 20.43 -8.15
CA GLY A 126 -5.21 19.61 -9.26
C GLY A 126 -4.33 18.44 -8.82
N GLY A 127 -4.09 17.52 -9.75
CA GLY A 127 -3.39 16.28 -9.45
C GLY A 127 -4.27 15.24 -8.75
N LYS A 128 -3.64 14.15 -8.29
CA LYS A 128 -4.30 13.01 -7.66
C LYS A 128 -3.47 12.44 -6.51
N LEU A 129 -4.12 11.95 -5.48
CA LEU A 129 -3.51 11.33 -4.31
C LEU A 129 -3.95 9.87 -4.15
N PHE A 130 -2.98 9.00 -3.91
CA PHE A 130 -3.21 7.63 -3.50
C PHE A 130 -2.35 7.31 -2.28
N VAL A 131 -2.94 6.74 -1.24
CA VAL A 131 -2.27 6.41 0.00
C VAL A 131 -2.79 5.08 0.53
N CYS A 132 -1.90 4.15 0.80
CA CYS A 132 -2.22 2.99 1.61
C CYS A 132 -1.87 3.24 3.09
N CYS A 133 -2.77 2.95 4.03
CA CYS A 133 -4.21 2.81 3.83
C CYS A 133 -4.92 3.45 5.02
N SER A 134 -6.02 4.15 4.77
CA SER A 134 -7.00 4.50 5.79
C SER A 134 -7.73 3.23 6.25
N SER A 135 -8.56 3.34 7.29
CA SER A 135 -9.33 2.21 7.83
C SER A 135 -10.21 1.52 6.80
N SER A 136 -10.76 2.24 5.81
CA SER A 136 -11.59 1.67 4.76
C SER A 136 -10.82 0.90 3.69
N GLY A 137 -9.54 1.21 3.50
CA GLY A 137 -8.65 0.50 2.59
C GLY A 137 -7.99 -0.72 3.24
N GLN A 138 -8.27 -0.99 4.52
CA GLN A 138 -7.79 -2.18 5.21
C GLN A 138 -8.66 -3.39 4.84
N PHE A 139 -8.02 -4.51 4.58
CA PHE A 139 -8.69 -5.77 4.31
C PHE A 139 -8.14 -6.85 5.22
N THR A 140 -9.03 -7.50 6.00
CA THR A 140 -8.64 -8.47 7.05
C THR A 140 -7.82 -9.64 6.51
N TYR A 141 -8.02 -10.02 5.25
CA TYR A 141 -7.26 -11.10 4.61
C TYR A 141 -6.02 -10.60 3.86
N ALA A 142 -5.77 -9.30 3.82
CA ALA A 142 -4.55 -8.72 3.26
C ALA A 142 -3.81 -7.84 4.30
N PRO A 143 -3.07 -8.44 5.25
CA PRO A 143 -2.40 -7.71 6.33
C PRO A 143 -1.51 -6.56 5.87
N ALA A 144 -0.87 -6.64 4.70
CA ALA A 144 -0.09 -5.53 4.13
C ALA A 144 -0.90 -4.24 3.87
N THR A 145 -2.23 -4.28 3.92
CA THR A 145 -3.10 -3.08 3.87
C THR A 145 -3.31 -2.44 5.25
N LYS A 146 -3.01 -3.15 6.35
CA LYS A 146 -3.19 -2.66 7.72
C LYS A 146 -1.95 -1.92 8.21
N GLN A 147 -1.76 -0.71 7.70
CA GLN A 147 -0.58 0.12 8.00
C GLN A 147 -0.85 1.05 9.19
N ASP A 148 -0.75 0.53 10.42
CA ASP A 148 -1.04 1.32 11.63
C ASP A 148 0.08 2.33 11.94
N HIS A 149 1.33 1.99 11.60
CA HIS A 149 2.52 2.76 11.99
C HIS A 149 3.09 3.65 10.89
N LEU A 150 2.64 3.47 9.65
CA LEU A 150 3.11 4.21 8.49
C LEU A 150 1.99 4.42 7.46
N LYS A 151 2.26 5.23 6.46
CA LYS A 151 1.50 5.37 5.22
C LYS A 151 2.47 5.45 4.05
N PHE A 152 2.05 4.94 2.90
CA PHE A 152 2.85 5.03 1.68
C PHE A 152 1.95 5.17 0.46
N GLY A 153 2.47 5.75 -0.61
CA GLY A 153 1.65 6.02 -1.78
C GLY A 153 2.30 6.96 -2.77
N ALA A 154 1.46 7.64 -3.54
CA ALA A 154 1.88 8.57 -4.57
C ALA A 154 0.98 9.80 -4.60
N TRP A 155 1.59 10.97 -4.78
CA TRP A 155 0.93 12.17 -5.23
C TRP A 155 1.38 12.45 -6.66
N ILE A 156 0.43 12.54 -7.59
CA ILE A 156 0.68 12.94 -8.98
C ILE A 156 0.23 14.39 -9.09
N ASN A 157 1.17 15.29 -9.40
CA ASN A 157 0.89 16.71 -9.57
C ASN A 157 0.02 16.96 -10.83
N ALA A 158 -0.54 18.16 -10.95
CA ALA A 158 -1.35 18.55 -12.10
C ALA A 158 -0.60 18.46 -13.45
N ASP A 159 0.73 18.61 -13.44
CA ASP A 159 1.60 18.45 -14.61
C ASP A 159 1.94 16.98 -14.95
N GLY A 160 1.46 16.03 -14.15
CA GLY A 160 1.73 14.61 -14.30
C GLY A 160 3.01 14.11 -13.59
N THR A 161 3.77 14.99 -12.93
CA THR A 161 4.95 14.60 -12.15
C THR A 161 4.52 13.76 -10.94
N ALA A 162 5.11 12.59 -10.79
CA ALA A 162 4.80 11.66 -9.71
C ALA A 162 5.80 11.79 -8.54
N TYR A 163 5.26 11.91 -7.35
CA TYR A 163 6.00 11.96 -6.09
C TYR A 163 5.55 10.77 -5.24
N LEU A 164 6.41 9.76 -5.18
CA LEU A 164 6.15 8.59 -4.33
C LEU A 164 6.72 8.85 -2.94
N PHE A 165 5.98 8.41 -1.93
CA PHE A 165 6.34 8.64 -0.55
C PHE A 165 6.04 7.43 0.34
N VAL A 166 6.78 7.34 1.44
CA VAL A 166 6.47 6.50 2.59
C VAL A 166 6.84 7.29 3.85
N GLY A 167 6.00 7.25 4.87
CA GLY A 167 6.25 7.98 6.09
C GLY A 167 5.44 7.48 7.27
N GLY A 168 5.80 7.91 8.45
CA GLY A 168 5.20 7.48 9.71
C GLY A 168 6.09 7.88 10.87
N LYS A 169 5.85 7.32 12.05
CA LYS A 169 6.71 7.51 13.23
C LYS A 169 7.76 6.38 13.28
N PRO A 170 9.05 6.66 13.00
CA PRO A 170 10.09 5.64 13.09
C PRO A 170 10.18 5.06 14.51
N VAL A 171 10.71 3.84 14.63
CA VAL A 171 10.86 3.23 15.95
C VAL A 171 11.64 4.12 16.91
N GLY A 172 11.11 4.29 18.12
CA GLY A 172 11.73 5.11 19.17
C GLY A 172 11.52 6.62 19.04
N THR A 173 10.62 7.07 18.16
CA THR A 173 10.29 8.50 18.00
C THR A 173 8.95 8.91 18.62
N ALA A 174 8.01 7.98 18.76
CA ALA A 174 6.72 8.21 19.42
C ALA A 174 6.89 8.26 20.95
N LYS A 175 6.06 9.04 21.65
CA LYS A 175 6.08 9.08 23.12
C LYS A 175 5.68 7.70 23.68
N PRO A 176 6.41 7.17 24.68
CA PRO A 176 5.96 5.98 25.41
C PRO A 176 4.57 6.22 26.00
N SER A 177 3.72 5.18 26.00
CA SER A 177 2.40 5.22 26.62
C SER A 177 2.34 4.30 27.83
N TYR A 178 1.34 4.47 28.70
CA TYR A 178 1.11 3.59 29.84
C TYR A 178 0.97 2.11 29.42
N TYR A 179 0.38 1.85 28.25
CA TYR A 179 0.17 0.51 27.72
C TYR A 179 1.37 -0.03 26.92
N THR A 180 2.31 0.83 26.54
CA THR A 180 3.53 0.47 25.82
C THR A 180 4.77 1.08 26.47
N PRO A 181 5.14 0.64 27.68
CA PRO A 181 6.31 1.13 28.39
C PRO A 181 7.55 0.37 27.90
N SER A 182 8.23 0.81 26.83
CA SER A 182 9.53 0.23 26.49
C SER A 182 10.34 1.07 25.49
N ASP A 183 11.55 1.41 25.95
CA ASP A 183 12.68 2.00 25.22
C ASP A 183 13.58 0.95 24.53
N SER A 184 13.10 -0.29 24.30
CA SER A 184 13.93 -1.28 23.61
C SER A 184 14.13 -0.87 22.16
N LYS A 185 15.32 -0.34 21.85
CA LYS A 185 15.71 0.06 20.48
C LYS A 185 16.30 -1.09 19.66
N GLU A 186 16.49 -2.26 20.27
CA GLU A 186 17.27 -3.34 19.66
C GLU A 186 16.39 -4.50 19.22
N ALA A 187 16.21 -4.57 17.91
CA ALA A 187 15.70 -5.76 17.25
C ALA A 187 16.74 -6.89 17.29
N LYS A 188 16.29 -8.13 17.48
CA LYS A 188 17.12 -9.34 17.52
C LYS A 188 16.52 -10.43 16.66
N GLY A 189 17.37 -11.35 16.20
CA GLY A 189 16.96 -12.49 15.40
C GLY A 189 16.54 -12.08 13.99
N LYS A 190 15.52 -12.77 13.46
CA LYS A 190 15.04 -12.62 12.08
C LYS A 190 13.55 -12.32 12.05
N THR A 191 13.15 -11.35 11.23
CA THR A 191 11.75 -10.97 11.03
C THR A 191 11.43 -10.88 9.55
N THR A 192 10.36 -11.54 9.13
CA THR A 192 9.83 -11.46 7.77
C THR A 192 8.62 -10.55 7.76
N TYR A 193 8.65 -9.59 6.85
CA TYR A 193 7.60 -8.64 6.60
C TYR A 193 6.89 -9.00 5.31
N GLU A 194 5.57 -8.91 5.35
CA GLU A 194 4.76 -8.92 4.15
C GLU A 194 4.59 -7.47 3.70
N VAL A 195 5.04 -7.18 2.48
CA VAL A 195 5.08 -5.82 1.95
C VAL A 195 4.17 -5.66 0.75
N TRP A 196 3.76 -4.43 0.51
CA TRP A 196 3.06 -4.04 -0.69
C TRP A 196 3.64 -2.72 -1.22
N ALA A 197 3.70 -2.59 -2.54
CA ALA A 197 4.46 -1.52 -3.16
C ALA A 197 3.66 -0.77 -4.21
N VAL A 198 3.98 0.52 -4.36
CA VAL A 198 3.38 1.47 -5.29
C VAL A 198 4.46 1.97 -6.25
N ARG A 199 4.06 2.08 -7.52
CA ARG A 199 4.78 2.75 -8.61
C ARG A 199 3.83 3.70 -9.32
N VAL A 200 4.38 4.65 -10.06
CA VAL A 200 3.62 5.40 -11.07
C VAL A 200 4.22 5.08 -12.44
N ARG A 201 3.40 4.50 -13.32
CA ARG A 201 3.81 4.06 -14.65
C ARG A 201 2.80 4.54 -15.69
N ASN A 202 3.29 5.24 -16.71
CA ASN A 202 2.46 5.83 -17.76
C ASN A 202 1.31 6.68 -17.18
N GLY A 203 1.60 7.49 -16.16
CA GLY A 203 0.60 8.33 -15.47
C GLY A 203 -0.41 7.59 -14.60
N ASN A 204 -0.30 6.26 -14.46
CA ASN A 204 -1.19 5.44 -13.64
C ASN A 204 -0.51 5.03 -12.33
N ILE A 205 -1.25 5.04 -11.24
CA ILE A 205 -0.82 4.46 -9.96
C ILE A 205 -1.00 2.95 -10.07
N VAL A 206 0.09 2.21 -9.89
CA VAL A 206 0.12 0.75 -10.04
C VAL A 206 0.78 0.10 -8.83
N THR A 207 0.33 -1.10 -8.49
CA THR A 207 0.76 -1.78 -7.26
C THR A 207 1.29 -3.19 -7.51
N SER A 208 2.21 -3.61 -6.66
CA SER A 208 2.81 -4.94 -6.72
C SER A 208 1.77 -6.05 -6.54
N THR A 209 2.12 -7.25 -6.97
CA THR A 209 1.26 -8.43 -6.83
C THR A 209 1.00 -8.72 -5.36
N TYR A 210 -0.27 -8.96 -5.05
CA TYR A 210 -0.72 -9.36 -3.74
C TYR A 210 -1.96 -10.25 -3.86
N GLU A 211 -1.78 -11.54 -3.60
CA GLU A 211 -2.84 -12.55 -3.59
C GLU A 211 -2.72 -13.34 -2.28
N PRO A 212 -3.49 -12.99 -1.24
CA PRO A 212 -3.38 -13.66 0.04
C PRO A 212 -4.05 -15.03 -0.01
N LYS A 213 -3.75 -15.86 1.00
CA LYS A 213 -4.32 -17.19 1.09
C LYS A 213 -5.79 -17.09 1.47
N LYS A 214 -6.69 -17.58 0.62
CA LYS A 214 -8.10 -17.78 0.99
C LYS A 214 -8.21 -19.04 1.86
N SER A 215 -8.61 -18.85 3.11
CA SER A 215 -8.97 -19.95 4.01
C SER A 215 -10.47 -20.23 3.90
N SER A 216 -10.93 -20.81 2.78
CA SER A 216 -12.28 -21.38 2.74
C SER A 216 -12.21 -22.87 2.37
N VAL A 217 -13.05 -23.66 3.03
CA VAL A 217 -13.17 -25.12 2.88
C VAL A 217 -13.63 -25.53 1.46
N LEU A 218 -14.11 -24.58 0.66
CA LEU A 218 -14.77 -24.80 -0.63
C LEU A 218 -13.97 -24.31 -1.86
N SER A 219 -12.80 -23.71 -1.68
CA SER A 219 -11.95 -23.25 -2.79
C SER A 219 -10.65 -24.03 -2.85
N GLU A 220 -10.19 -24.36 -4.06
CA GLU A 220 -8.85 -24.92 -4.26
C GLU A 220 -7.82 -24.00 -3.60
N LYS A 221 -6.98 -24.61 -2.75
CA LYS A 221 -5.96 -23.92 -1.96
C LYS A 221 -4.91 -23.32 -2.90
N THR A 222 -5.16 -22.10 -3.38
CA THR A 222 -4.19 -21.36 -4.19
C THR A 222 -3.05 -20.91 -3.27
N ALA A 223 -1.81 -21.17 -3.66
CA ALA A 223 -0.66 -20.68 -2.92
C ALA A 223 -0.66 -19.14 -2.93
N PRO A 224 -0.45 -18.49 -1.78
CA PRO A 224 -0.46 -17.04 -1.73
C PRO A 224 0.71 -16.47 -2.53
N LYS A 225 0.49 -15.37 -3.24
CA LYS A 225 1.54 -14.58 -3.92
C LYS A 225 1.77 -13.32 -3.11
N LEU A 226 2.81 -13.36 -2.28
CA LEU A 226 3.15 -12.30 -1.34
C LEU A 226 4.55 -11.78 -1.64
N SER A 227 4.71 -10.47 -1.52
CA SER A 227 6.04 -9.85 -1.49
C SER A 227 6.57 -9.94 -0.07
N LEU A 228 7.71 -10.60 0.10
CA LEU A 228 8.31 -10.83 1.41
C LEU A 228 9.69 -10.18 1.48
N LEU A 229 9.90 -9.39 2.52
CA LEU A 229 11.22 -8.85 2.87
C LEU A 229 11.61 -9.37 4.24
N THR A 230 12.82 -9.92 4.35
CA THR A 230 13.33 -10.48 5.60
C THR A 230 14.49 -9.64 6.11
N ALA A 231 14.32 -9.10 7.31
CA ALA A 231 15.37 -8.44 8.07
C ALA A 231 16.01 -9.46 9.03
N ASN A 232 17.32 -9.64 8.91
CA ASN A 232 18.12 -10.39 9.86
C ASN A 232 18.94 -9.41 10.68
N PHE A 233 18.54 -9.21 11.93
CA PHE A 233 19.17 -8.25 12.84
C PHE A 233 20.47 -8.77 13.43
N ASN A 234 20.72 -10.09 13.38
CA ASN A 234 22.00 -10.67 13.79
C ASN A 234 23.10 -10.36 12.75
N THR A 235 22.76 -10.36 11.46
CA THR A 235 23.71 -10.05 10.37
C THR A 235 23.63 -8.61 9.88
N HIS A 236 22.66 -7.83 10.38
CA HIS A 236 22.37 -6.47 9.94
C HIS A 236 22.11 -6.38 8.43
N LYS A 237 21.39 -7.36 7.88
CA LYS A 237 21.07 -7.43 6.45
C LYS A 237 19.57 -7.58 6.20
N LEU A 238 19.14 -7.07 5.06
CA LEU A 238 17.78 -7.22 4.56
C LEU A 238 17.80 -7.79 3.14
N GLY A 239 16.90 -8.73 2.88
CA GLY A 239 16.73 -9.36 1.57
C GLY A 239 15.26 -9.58 1.24
N GLY A 240 15.01 -10.11 0.05
CA GLY A 240 13.67 -10.47 -0.41
C GLY A 240 13.27 -9.81 -1.73
N THR A 241 12.04 -10.05 -2.14
CA THR A 241 11.52 -9.65 -3.44
C THR A 241 10.13 -9.05 -3.32
N ILE A 242 9.95 -7.92 -3.99
CA ILE A 242 8.63 -7.33 -4.28
C ILE A 242 8.18 -7.85 -5.64
N LEU A 243 7.08 -8.58 -5.65
CA LEU A 243 6.56 -9.27 -6.83
C LEU A 243 5.88 -8.30 -7.80
N GLY A 244 6.33 -8.29 -9.04
CA GLY A 244 5.76 -7.52 -10.12
C GLY A 244 4.55 -8.18 -10.77
N ASN A 245 3.98 -7.47 -11.75
CA ASN A 245 2.87 -7.92 -12.60
C ASN A 245 2.85 -7.09 -13.89
N ALA A 246 1.87 -7.34 -14.77
CA ALA A 246 1.74 -6.64 -16.04
C ALA A 246 1.66 -5.10 -15.90
N ASP A 247 0.97 -4.62 -14.86
CA ASP A 247 0.76 -3.19 -14.63
C ASP A 247 1.95 -2.55 -13.93
N TYR A 248 2.35 -3.13 -12.80
CA TYR A 248 3.48 -2.69 -11.98
C TYR A 248 4.83 -2.81 -12.70
N GLY A 249 4.92 -3.73 -13.65
CA GLY A 249 6.17 -4.08 -14.32
C GLY A 249 6.97 -5.13 -13.53
N PRO A 250 8.30 -5.17 -13.72
CA PRO A 250 9.15 -6.23 -13.19
C PRO A 250 9.32 -6.15 -11.68
N ASP A 251 9.66 -7.29 -11.09
CA ASP A 251 9.99 -7.45 -9.68
C ASP A 251 11.08 -6.47 -9.22
N VAL A 252 11.08 -6.17 -7.92
CA VAL A 252 12.20 -5.50 -7.25
C VAL A 252 12.85 -6.49 -6.31
N VAL A 253 14.10 -6.83 -6.60
CA VAL A 253 14.88 -7.79 -5.79
C VAL A 253 15.88 -7.01 -4.96
N MET A 254 15.78 -7.10 -3.63
CA MET A 254 16.77 -6.53 -2.71
C MET A 254 18.07 -7.33 -2.83
N LYS A 255 19.21 -6.67 -3.05
CA LYS A 255 20.49 -7.33 -3.32
C LYS A 255 21.46 -7.23 -2.15
N ASP A 256 21.88 -6.02 -1.83
CA ASP A 256 22.77 -5.76 -0.71
C ASP A 256 22.21 -4.58 0.07
N VAL A 257 21.38 -4.88 1.08
CA VAL A 257 20.74 -3.88 1.94
C VAL A 257 21.24 -4.10 3.36
N GLY A 258 21.93 -3.11 3.90
CA GLY A 258 22.40 -3.08 5.28
C GLY A 258 21.38 -2.43 6.20
N ILE A 259 21.29 -2.93 7.44
CA ILE A 259 20.49 -2.37 8.52
C ILE A 259 21.42 -1.61 9.48
N SER A 260 21.05 -0.38 9.82
CA SER A 260 21.77 0.46 10.79
C SER A 260 20.76 1.11 11.74
N GLY A 261 20.62 0.52 12.93
CA GLY A 261 19.58 0.89 13.89
C GLY A 261 18.18 0.76 13.28
N VAL A 262 17.45 1.87 13.24
CA VAL A 262 16.09 1.93 12.67
C VAL A 262 16.04 2.14 11.16
N ASN A 263 17.19 2.39 10.52
CA ASN A 263 17.28 2.64 9.09
C ASN A 263 17.83 1.41 8.36
N PHE A 264 17.52 1.31 7.07
CA PHE A 264 18.18 0.39 6.16
C PHE A 264 18.45 1.07 4.83
N SER A 265 19.54 0.68 4.16
CA SER A 265 19.92 1.26 2.87
C SER A 265 20.82 0.30 2.09
N GLY A 266 20.86 0.47 0.78
CA GLY A 266 21.71 -0.34 -0.07
C GLY A 266 21.21 -0.40 -1.51
N THR A 267 21.22 -1.58 -2.11
CA THR A 267 20.91 -1.77 -3.53
C THR A 267 19.81 -2.80 -3.77
N ALA A 268 19.05 -2.57 -4.85
CA ALA A 268 18.09 -3.50 -5.40
C ALA A 268 18.20 -3.53 -6.93
N THR A 269 17.60 -4.53 -7.56
CA THR A 269 17.54 -4.64 -9.02
C THR A 269 16.11 -4.80 -9.51
N SER A 270 15.77 -4.13 -10.61
CA SER A 270 14.51 -4.31 -11.34
C SER A 270 14.77 -4.15 -12.83
N ASN A 271 14.30 -5.08 -13.66
CA ASN A 271 14.58 -5.10 -15.11
C ASN A 271 16.07 -5.03 -15.49
N GLY A 272 16.95 -5.64 -14.70
CA GLY A 272 18.41 -5.55 -14.88
C GLY A 272 19.02 -4.19 -14.54
N LYS A 273 18.23 -3.22 -14.06
CA LYS A 273 18.72 -1.90 -13.61
C LYS A 273 18.96 -1.92 -12.12
N THR A 274 20.09 -1.38 -11.69
CA THR A 274 20.41 -1.18 -10.28
C THR A 274 19.71 0.06 -9.75
N GLY A 275 19.07 -0.06 -8.59
CA GLY A 275 18.44 1.03 -7.87
C GLY A 275 18.97 1.14 -6.44
N THR A 276 18.79 2.31 -5.84
CA THR A 276 19.18 2.61 -4.46
C THR A 276 18.00 2.41 -3.53
N VAL A 277 18.22 1.65 -2.46
CA VAL A 277 17.23 1.38 -1.41
C VAL A 277 17.47 2.34 -0.24
N GLU A 278 16.41 2.93 0.27
CA GLU A 278 16.39 3.70 1.51
C GLU A 278 15.09 3.39 2.26
N GLY A 279 15.17 3.09 3.56
CA GLY A 279 13.96 2.93 4.35
C GLY A 279 14.20 2.84 5.85
N LYS A 280 13.11 2.64 6.57
CA LYS A 280 13.04 2.67 8.03
C LYS A 280 12.09 1.61 8.58
N PHE A 281 12.32 1.24 9.82
CA PHE A 281 11.33 0.55 10.65
C PHE A 281 10.47 1.59 11.37
N PHE A 282 9.16 1.35 11.42
CA PHE A 282 8.15 2.22 12.01
C PHE A 282 7.40 1.50 13.14
N GLY A 283 6.85 2.27 14.07
CA GLY A 283 6.11 1.74 15.21
C GLY A 283 7.01 1.50 16.42
N GLN A 284 6.96 0.31 17.02
CA GLN A 284 7.67 0.01 18.26
C GLN A 284 8.27 -1.40 18.28
N PHE A 285 9.54 -1.52 18.68
CA PHE A 285 10.12 -2.81 19.03
C PHE A 285 9.64 -3.20 20.43
N ASN A 286 8.61 -4.04 20.50
CA ASN A 286 8.17 -4.68 21.75
C ASN A 286 8.76 -6.10 21.88
N ALA A 287 8.38 -6.81 22.95
CA ALA A 287 8.94 -8.13 23.27
C ALA A 287 8.76 -9.17 22.15
N ASP A 288 7.72 -9.08 21.32
CA ASP A 288 7.43 -9.99 20.22
C ASP A 288 7.56 -9.34 18.83
N GLN A 289 8.02 -8.08 18.77
CA GLN A 289 8.11 -7.24 17.56
C GLN A 289 6.78 -7.14 16.79
N SER A 290 5.62 -7.32 17.45
CA SER A 290 4.31 -7.23 16.79
C SER A 290 3.97 -5.85 16.27
N GLU A 291 4.50 -4.81 16.90
CA GLU A 291 4.20 -3.41 16.58
C GLU A 291 5.22 -2.79 15.61
N VAL A 292 5.98 -3.60 14.87
CA VAL A 292 6.99 -3.11 13.92
C VAL A 292 6.48 -3.25 12.49
N SER A 293 6.43 -2.12 11.79
CA SER A 293 6.21 -2.06 10.34
C SER A 293 7.50 -1.72 9.62
N ILE A 294 7.56 -2.04 8.33
CA ILE A 294 8.69 -1.70 7.45
C ILE A 294 8.20 -0.77 6.35
N GLY A 295 8.98 0.26 6.03
CA GLY A 295 8.68 1.12 4.88
C GLY A 295 9.94 1.65 4.23
N GLY A 296 9.92 1.80 2.91
CA GLY A 296 11.06 2.29 2.17
C GLY A 296 10.74 2.68 0.74
N LYS A 297 11.78 3.14 0.04
CA LYS A 297 11.77 3.43 -1.38
C LYS A 297 12.92 2.73 -2.08
N VAL A 298 12.74 2.54 -3.38
CA VAL A 298 13.80 2.17 -4.32
C VAL A 298 13.77 3.14 -5.48
N THR A 299 14.89 3.81 -5.75
CA THR A 299 15.02 4.77 -6.86
C THR A 299 15.99 4.27 -7.91
N PHE A 300 15.62 4.40 -9.18
CA PHE A 300 16.40 3.93 -10.33
C PHE A 300 16.77 5.12 -11.21
N ASP A 301 18.02 5.57 -11.13
CA ASP A 301 18.48 6.73 -11.92
C ASP A 301 18.43 6.47 -13.43
N ALA A 302 18.66 5.23 -13.84
CA ALA A 302 18.56 4.82 -15.24
C ALA A 302 17.11 4.77 -15.76
N ASP A 303 16.10 4.73 -14.87
CA ASP A 303 14.69 4.64 -15.25
C ASP A 303 13.74 4.96 -14.09
N LYS A 304 13.34 6.22 -14.01
CA LYS A 304 12.43 6.70 -12.95
C LYS A 304 11.05 6.06 -12.99
N SER A 305 10.65 5.41 -14.08
CA SER A 305 9.37 4.66 -14.11
C SER A 305 9.39 3.39 -13.25
N LEU A 306 10.58 2.97 -12.80
CA LEU A 306 10.76 1.86 -11.86
C LEU A 306 10.80 2.33 -10.39
N ASP A 307 10.83 3.64 -10.14
CA ASP A 307 10.86 4.20 -8.79
C ASP A 307 9.67 3.69 -7.98
N THR A 308 9.97 3.14 -6.82
CA THR A 308 9.04 2.36 -6.01
C THR A 308 9.03 2.88 -4.59
N VAL A 309 7.86 2.89 -3.95
CA VAL A 309 7.74 2.94 -2.48
C VAL A 309 6.99 1.72 -1.99
N PHE A 310 7.29 1.28 -0.78
CA PHE A 310 6.65 0.13 -0.16
C PHE A 310 6.41 0.35 1.32
N GLY A 311 5.37 -0.31 1.82
CA GLY A 311 5.06 -0.44 3.23
C GLY A 311 4.67 -1.87 3.54
N GLY A 312 4.85 -2.31 4.78
CA GLY A 312 4.56 -3.68 5.16
C GLY A 312 4.51 -3.89 6.66
N VAL A 313 3.91 -5.03 7.02
CA VAL A 313 3.67 -5.44 8.41
C VAL A 313 4.43 -6.72 8.71
N LYS A 314 4.66 -7.00 9.99
CA LYS A 314 5.25 -8.28 10.40
C LYS A 314 4.35 -9.44 9.94
N ASN A 315 4.95 -10.41 9.25
CA ASN A 315 4.32 -11.69 8.93
C ASN A 315 4.75 -12.80 9.91
N SER A 316 6.05 -12.89 10.20
CA SER A 316 6.61 -13.89 11.11
C SER A 316 7.93 -13.41 11.70
N SER A 317 8.29 -13.88 12.89
CA SER A 317 9.57 -13.57 13.53
C SER A 317 10.10 -14.73 14.35
N ASN A 318 11.43 -14.82 14.46
CA ASN A 318 12.13 -15.70 15.38
C ASN A 318 13.29 -14.91 16.00
N ARG A 319 13.17 -14.56 17.28
CA ARG A 319 14.15 -13.70 17.98
C ARG A 319 15.40 -14.44 18.43
N ASP A 320 15.28 -15.75 18.66
CA ASP A 320 16.33 -16.58 19.27
C ASP A 320 17.13 -17.35 18.22
N THR A 321 16.71 -17.26 16.96
CA THR A 321 17.43 -17.89 15.84
C THR A 321 18.87 -17.42 15.74
N GLN A 322 19.76 -18.36 15.44
CA GLN A 322 21.15 -18.11 15.06
C GLN A 322 21.34 -18.17 13.53
N ASP A 323 20.26 -18.37 12.78
CA ASP A 323 20.28 -18.36 11.32
C ASP A 323 20.75 -17.00 10.80
N THR A 324 21.71 -17.04 9.88
CA THR A 324 22.32 -15.86 9.24
C THR A 324 21.74 -15.59 7.85
N SER A 325 20.87 -16.46 7.35
CA SER A 325 20.22 -16.32 6.04
C SER A 325 19.20 -15.18 6.01
N LEU A 326 18.81 -14.83 4.79
CA LEU A 326 17.73 -13.90 4.49
C LEU A 326 16.48 -14.62 3.97
N GLU A 327 16.41 -15.94 4.14
CA GLU A 327 15.22 -16.72 3.81
C GLU A 327 14.06 -16.35 4.74
N PRO A 328 12.81 -16.34 4.26
CA PRO A 328 11.65 -16.10 5.10
C PRO A 328 11.61 -16.99 6.34
N VAL A 329 11.14 -16.44 7.45
CA VAL A 329 10.85 -17.23 8.66
C VAL A 329 9.61 -18.08 8.37
N SER A 330 9.79 -19.40 8.35
CA SER A 330 8.69 -20.36 8.21
C SER A 330 7.69 -20.18 9.36
N GLN A 331 6.39 -20.10 9.02
CA GLN A 331 5.29 -20.19 9.98
C GLN A 331 5.12 -21.63 10.47
#